data_AF-I0SWX8-F1
#
_entry.id   AF-I0SWX8-F1
#
_cell.length_a   1.000
_cell.length_b   1.000
_cell.length_c   1.000
_cell.angle_alpha   90.00
_cell.angle_beta   90.00
_cell.angle_gamma   90.00
#
_symmetry.space_group_name_H-M   'P 1'
#
loop_
_entity.id
_entity.type
_entity.pdbx_description
1 polymer ?
#
loop_
_entity_poly.entity_id
_entity_poly.type
_entity_poly.pdbx_seq_one_letter_code
_entity_poly.pdbx_strand_id
1 'polypeptide(L)'
;MNNKSLIPMPDLNLNDIVHLSKENEKLIVNFLSTSDELHTINQFYHVYIFNFCQIFYHFELGTNDNIRKQNGLNGDEFIIINSLLINLMSSSKTLVDLLINFDKKYSQKLEKMINKIYDSELSYILIMTLRNFALHGHIPLYFNQNRYSFNLDYILKEGEKFNFSKSSKEAFTKIRDEIRHMYGDIANIAFTTTLMDFHLNLLKIYYQFYIENQALLESFFKSVELKLQKEKRKIKNGQLIIEIDGELHSIIMCSKTKLFKKLMQEAKINFYDFKKQKLKSRREKN
;
A
#
# COMPACT_ATOMS: atom_id res chain seq x y z
N MET A 1 9.40 4.15 16.08
CA MET A 1 9.47 5.18 17.14
C MET A 1 9.62 6.56 16.53
N ASN A 2 8.52 7.23 16.16
CA ASN A 2 8.55 8.69 15.91
C ASN A 2 8.09 9.50 17.14
N ASN A 3 8.03 8.85 18.32
CA ASN A 3 7.69 9.47 19.61
C ASN A 3 8.91 9.69 20.52
N LYS A 4 10.14 9.57 20.01
CA LYS A 4 11.31 10.11 20.72
C LYS A 4 11.42 11.59 20.39
N SER A 5 10.51 12.40 20.93
CA SER A 5 10.73 13.85 20.99
C SER A 5 12.07 14.05 21.70
N LEU A 6 13.00 14.81 21.11
CA LEU A 6 14.13 15.34 21.86
C LEU A 6 13.52 16.14 23.02
N ILE A 7 13.77 15.70 24.25
CA ILE A 7 13.42 16.46 25.44
C ILE A 7 14.55 17.48 25.64
N PRO A 8 14.34 18.79 25.42
CA PRO A 8 15.32 19.76 25.81
C PRO A 8 15.43 19.73 27.34
N MET A 9 16.59 19.29 27.85
CA MET A 9 16.90 19.13 29.28
C MET A 9 16.61 20.35 30.19
N PRO A 10 16.61 21.63 29.75
CA PRO A 10 16.35 22.75 30.65
C PRO A 10 14.91 22.85 31.19
N ASP A 11 13.92 22.19 30.57
CA ASP A 11 12.49 22.41 30.87
C ASP A 11 11.81 21.25 31.65
N LEU A 12 12.55 20.19 32.00
CA LEU A 12 11.98 19.00 32.60
C LEU A 12 11.85 19.14 34.12
N ASN A 13 10.62 19.37 34.61
CA ASN A 13 10.30 19.30 36.04
C ASN A 13 9.85 17.87 36.38
N LEU A 14 10.51 17.25 37.36
CA LEU A 14 10.22 15.88 37.81
C LEU A 14 8.75 15.71 38.25
N ASN A 15 8.10 16.77 38.74
CA ASN A 15 6.69 16.73 39.14
C ASN A 15 5.71 16.59 37.96
N ASP A 16 6.16 16.87 36.73
CA ASP A 16 5.36 16.72 35.52
C ASP A 16 5.40 15.29 34.96
N ILE A 17 6.27 14.43 35.49
CA ILE A 17 6.36 13.03 35.08
C ILE A 17 5.09 12.30 35.52
N VAL A 18 4.49 11.56 34.59
CA VAL A 18 3.37 10.67 34.86
C VAL A 18 3.89 9.28 35.15
N HIS A 19 3.63 8.80 36.36
CA HIS A 19 3.81 7.41 36.74
C HIS A 19 2.48 6.68 36.60
N LEU A 20 2.49 5.55 35.89
CA LEU A 20 1.29 4.77 35.61
C LEU A 20 1.31 3.45 36.36
N SER A 21 0.12 2.87 36.55
CA SER A 21 0.03 1.45 36.92
C SER A 21 0.57 0.59 35.77
N LYS A 22 1.14 -0.58 36.11
CA LYS A 22 1.65 -1.55 35.10
C LYS A 22 0.61 -1.92 34.04
N GLU A 23 -0.67 -1.91 34.37
CA GLU A 23 -1.75 -2.16 33.42
C GLU A 23 -1.90 -1.00 32.42
N ASN A 24 -1.89 0.24 32.91
CA ASN A 24 -2.00 1.42 32.06
C ASN A 24 -0.74 1.61 31.19
N GLU A 25 0.41 1.28 31.73
CA GLU A 25 1.68 1.27 31.03
C GLU A 25 1.65 0.32 29.81
N LYS A 26 1.29 -0.96 30.02
CA LYS A 26 1.10 -1.92 28.91
C LYS A 26 0.12 -1.42 27.85
N LEU A 27 -0.97 -0.80 28.29
CA LEU A 27 -1.97 -0.23 27.39
C LEU A 27 -1.42 0.95 26.57
N ILE A 28 -0.60 1.81 27.16
CA ILE A 28 0.07 2.90 26.43
C ILE A 28 1.12 2.34 25.47
N VAL A 29 1.92 1.38 25.88
CA VAL A 29 2.91 0.73 25.00
C VAL A 29 2.22 0.17 23.75
N ASN A 30 1.11 -0.56 23.95
CA ASN A 30 0.29 -1.06 22.83
C ASN A 30 -0.24 0.08 21.96
N PHE A 31 -0.73 1.17 22.57
CA PHE A 31 -1.22 2.35 21.85
C PHE A 31 -0.15 3.00 20.98
N LEU A 32 1.07 3.15 21.51
CA LEU A 32 2.20 3.71 20.77
C LEU A 32 2.62 2.78 19.63
N SER A 33 2.69 1.47 19.86
CA SER A 33 2.98 0.48 18.82
C SER A 33 1.95 0.53 17.70
N THR A 34 0.65 0.52 18.03
CA THR A 34 -0.42 0.62 17.02
C THR A 34 -0.34 1.93 16.23
N SER A 35 -0.06 3.06 16.90
CA SER A 35 0.10 4.35 16.21
C SER A 35 1.30 4.36 15.27
N ASP A 36 2.42 3.74 15.65
CA ASP A 36 3.63 3.65 14.83
C ASP A 36 3.40 2.74 13.61
N GLU A 37 2.68 1.64 13.79
CA GLU A 37 2.32 0.73 12.69
C GLU A 37 1.39 1.44 11.67
N LEU A 38 0.38 2.17 12.14
CA LEU A 38 -0.48 2.98 11.27
C LEU A 38 0.29 4.07 10.54
N HIS A 39 1.24 4.72 11.22
CA HIS A 39 2.10 5.72 10.59
C HIS A 39 2.96 5.10 9.48
N THR A 40 3.55 3.93 9.76
CA THR A 40 4.35 3.17 8.78
C THR A 40 3.50 2.78 7.57
N ILE A 41 2.29 2.26 7.79
CA ILE A 41 1.32 1.97 6.72
C ILE A 41 1.05 3.21 5.87
N ASN A 42 0.83 4.37 6.50
CA ASN A 42 0.59 5.61 5.77
C ASN A 42 1.80 6.06 4.94
N GLN A 43 3.01 5.96 5.48
CA GLN A 43 4.24 6.27 4.73
C GLN A 43 4.38 5.38 3.51
N PHE A 44 4.20 4.06 3.66
CA PHE A 44 4.27 3.13 2.54
C PHE A 44 3.13 3.31 1.53
N TYR A 45 1.95 3.75 1.97
CA TYR A 45 0.89 4.16 1.06
C TYR A 45 1.33 5.31 0.16
N HIS A 46 1.93 6.36 0.73
CA HIS A 46 2.46 7.48 -0.06
C HIS A 46 3.64 7.09 -0.95
N VAL A 47 4.51 6.17 -0.51
CA VAL A 47 5.58 5.61 -1.37
C VAL A 47 4.98 4.88 -2.57
N TYR A 48 3.94 4.08 -2.35
CA TYR A 48 3.20 3.41 -3.43
C TYR A 48 2.57 4.41 -4.39
N ILE A 49 1.82 5.40 -3.88
CA ILE A 49 1.18 6.44 -4.70
C ILE A 49 2.21 7.21 -5.51
N PHE A 50 3.33 7.59 -4.88
CA PHE A 50 4.43 8.26 -5.56
C PHE A 50 4.93 7.43 -6.74
N ASN A 51 5.27 6.14 -6.53
CA ASN A 51 5.76 5.27 -7.61
C ASN A 51 4.75 5.09 -8.74
N PHE A 52 3.45 5.03 -8.42
CA PHE A 52 2.40 4.99 -9.44
C PHE A 52 2.37 6.30 -10.26
N CYS A 53 2.40 7.45 -9.59
CA CYS A 53 2.43 8.76 -10.23
C CYS A 53 3.71 8.99 -11.05
N GLN A 54 4.85 8.42 -10.65
CA GLN A 54 6.09 8.52 -11.43
C GLN A 54 5.95 7.95 -12.84
N ILE A 55 5.20 6.86 -13.03
CA ILE A 55 4.93 6.32 -14.37
C ILE A 55 4.23 7.38 -15.23
N PHE A 56 3.19 8.04 -14.71
CA PHE A 56 2.44 9.07 -15.43
C PHE A 56 3.15 10.39 -15.59
N TYR A 57 4.06 10.71 -14.67
CA TYR A 57 4.89 11.89 -14.79
C TYR A 57 5.87 11.74 -15.97
N HIS A 58 6.45 10.55 -16.13
CA HIS A 58 7.43 10.27 -17.17
C HIS A 58 6.82 9.84 -18.50
N PHE A 59 5.63 9.22 -18.50
CA PHE A 59 5.01 8.62 -19.67
C PHE A 59 3.54 8.99 -19.83
N GLU A 60 3.17 9.28 -21.07
CA GLU A 60 1.79 9.26 -21.54
C GLU A 60 1.39 7.82 -21.87
N LEU A 61 0.33 7.32 -21.24
CA LEU A 61 -0.15 5.95 -21.45
C LEU A 61 -1.42 5.97 -22.31
N GLY A 62 -1.29 5.62 -23.59
CA GLY A 62 -2.43 5.39 -24.47
C GLY A 62 -3.16 4.09 -24.12
N THR A 63 -4.49 4.05 -24.26
CA THR A 63 -5.26 2.82 -24.00
C THR A 63 -5.05 1.71 -25.03
N ASN A 64 -4.35 2.00 -26.12
CA ASN A 64 -3.86 1.04 -27.11
C ASN A 64 -2.40 0.61 -26.83
N ASP A 65 -1.89 0.94 -25.65
CA ASP A 65 -0.50 0.72 -25.22
C ASP A 65 0.56 1.38 -26.10
N ASN A 66 0.17 2.43 -26.83
CA ASN A 66 1.10 3.40 -27.35
C ASN A 66 1.55 4.28 -26.18
N ILE A 67 2.79 4.07 -25.74
CA ILE A 67 3.36 4.78 -24.61
C ILE A 67 4.41 5.74 -25.15
N ARG A 68 4.34 6.99 -24.72
CA ARG A 68 5.27 8.04 -25.13
C ARG A 68 5.88 8.69 -23.92
N LYS A 69 7.20 8.82 -23.92
CA LYS A 69 7.90 9.59 -22.89
C LYS A 69 7.52 11.07 -23.00
N GLN A 70 7.10 11.66 -21.89
CA GLN A 70 6.75 13.09 -21.81
C GLN A 70 7.80 13.90 -21.08
N ASN A 71 8.26 13.42 -19.91
CA ASN A 71 9.17 14.17 -19.06
C ASN A 71 10.34 13.31 -18.56
N GLY A 72 11.42 13.98 -18.21
CA GLY A 72 12.45 13.45 -17.33
C GLY A 72 13.54 12.59 -17.99
N LEU A 73 13.98 11.59 -17.22
CA LEU A 73 15.33 10.99 -17.18
C LEU A 73 15.93 10.65 -18.54
N ASN A 74 17.20 11.01 -18.76
CA ASN A 74 17.98 10.53 -19.91
C ASN A 74 18.13 9.01 -19.83
N GLY A 75 17.88 8.31 -20.94
CA GLY A 75 17.97 6.85 -21.01
C GLY A 75 16.90 6.21 -21.88
N ASP A 76 17.07 4.91 -22.08
CA ASP A 76 16.18 4.04 -22.85
C ASP A 76 14.78 3.95 -22.20
N GLU A 77 13.74 4.24 -22.99
CA GLU A 77 12.34 4.25 -22.54
C GLU A 77 11.89 2.90 -21.97
N PHE A 78 12.29 1.80 -22.61
CA PHE A 78 12.00 0.44 -22.18
C PHE A 78 12.63 0.14 -20.81
N ILE A 79 13.85 0.62 -20.57
CA ILE A 79 14.53 0.44 -19.28
C ILE A 79 13.88 1.30 -18.19
N ILE A 80 13.56 2.55 -18.49
CA ILE A 80 12.96 3.48 -17.52
C ILE A 80 11.58 2.96 -17.09
N ILE A 81 10.69 2.60 -18.02
CA ILE A 81 9.34 2.15 -17.67
C ILE A 81 9.34 0.86 -16.86
N ASN A 82 10.22 -0.09 -17.19
CA ASN A 82 10.37 -1.32 -16.41
C ASN A 82 10.91 -1.03 -15.01
N SER A 83 11.86 -0.10 -14.87
CA SER A 83 12.39 0.30 -13.56
C SER A 83 11.31 0.93 -12.68
N LEU A 84 10.48 1.81 -13.25
CA LEU A 84 9.33 2.40 -12.54
C LEU A 84 8.30 1.33 -12.15
N LEU A 85 8.01 0.38 -13.05
CA LEU A 85 7.09 -0.72 -12.77
C LEU A 85 7.62 -1.64 -11.66
N ILE A 86 8.92 -1.95 -11.64
CA ILE A 86 9.54 -2.77 -10.59
C ILE A 86 9.46 -2.09 -9.23
N ASN A 87 9.68 -0.78 -9.18
CA ASN A 87 9.52 0.02 -7.95
C ASN A 87 8.07 0.06 -7.48
N LEU A 88 7.12 0.20 -8.40
CA LEU A 88 5.70 0.12 -8.10
C LEU A 88 5.32 -1.25 -7.53
N MET A 89 5.70 -2.34 -8.19
CA MET A 89 5.46 -3.71 -7.73
C MET A 89 6.00 -3.96 -6.32
N SER A 90 7.21 -3.49 -6.05
CA SER A 90 7.88 -3.65 -4.75
C SER A 90 7.16 -2.86 -3.65
N SER A 91 6.88 -1.58 -3.89
CA SER A 91 6.17 -0.74 -2.91
C SER A 91 4.74 -1.20 -2.66
N SER A 92 4.02 -1.65 -3.69
CA SER A 92 2.69 -2.26 -3.54
C SER A 92 2.72 -3.52 -2.68
N LYS A 93 3.67 -4.43 -2.90
CA LYS A 93 3.80 -5.65 -2.10
C LYS A 93 4.09 -5.33 -0.63
N THR A 94 5.02 -4.41 -0.37
CA THR A 94 5.34 -3.99 1.01
C THR A 94 4.13 -3.37 1.70
N LEU A 95 3.37 -2.51 1.02
CA LEU A 95 2.13 -1.96 1.57
C LEU A 95 1.14 -3.07 1.93
N VAL A 96 0.87 -4.01 1.01
CA VAL A 96 -0.06 -5.13 1.26
C VAL A 96 0.38 -5.97 2.45
N ASP A 97 1.67 -6.26 2.59
CA ASP A 97 2.20 -7.03 3.73
C ASP A 97 2.02 -6.30 5.07
N LEU A 98 2.25 -4.98 5.09
CA LEU A 98 2.00 -4.17 6.28
C LEU A 98 0.53 -4.18 6.68
N LEU A 99 -0.39 -4.06 5.71
CA LEU A 99 -1.83 -4.12 5.97
C LEU A 99 -2.25 -5.49 6.52
N ILE A 100 -1.76 -6.59 5.94
CA ILE A 100 -2.05 -7.95 6.40
C ILE A 100 -1.50 -8.18 7.81
N ASN A 101 -0.25 -7.79 8.06
CA ASN A 101 0.39 -7.99 9.36
C ASN A 101 -0.27 -7.19 10.47
N PHE A 102 -0.72 -5.97 10.17
CA PHE A 102 -1.54 -5.19 11.09
C PHE A 102 -2.88 -5.88 11.33
N ASP A 103 -3.62 -6.21 10.27
CA ASP A 103 -4.96 -6.78 10.37
C ASP A 103 -4.98 -8.12 11.14
N LYS A 104 -3.92 -8.94 11.03
CA LYS A 104 -3.75 -10.19 11.78
C LYS A 104 -3.78 -10.00 13.30
N LYS A 105 -3.33 -8.85 13.80
CA LYS A 105 -3.35 -8.50 15.23
C LYS A 105 -4.71 -8.02 15.72
N TYR A 106 -5.60 -7.62 14.80
CA TYR A 106 -6.84 -6.93 15.12
C TYR A 106 -8.06 -7.61 14.48
N SER A 107 -8.46 -7.22 13.26
CA SER A 107 -9.73 -7.65 12.67
C SER A 107 -9.71 -9.07 12.08
N GLN A 108 -8.56 -9.51 11.55
CA GLN A 108 -8.38 -10.78 10.82
C GLN A 108 -9.37 -11.01 9.66
N LYS A 109 -9.89 -9.93 9.07
CA LYS A 109 -10.88 -9.99 7.96
C LYS A 109 -10.28 -9.62 6.62
N LEU A 110 -9.19 -8.84 6.59
CA LEU A 110 -8.63 -8.29 5.36
C LEU A 110 -8.04 -9.38 4.47
N GLU A 111 -7.38 -10.39 5.05
CA GLU A 111 -6.74 -11.48 4.31
C GLU A 111 -7.74 -12.25 3.43
N LYS A 112 -8.96 -12.50 3.93
CA LYS A 112 -10.03 -13.14 3.15
C LYS A 112 -10.45 -12.29 1.95
N MET A 113 -10.49 -10.96 2.09
CA MET A 113 -10.82 -10.09 0.96
C MET A 113 -9.68 -10.05 -0.06
N ILE A 114 -8.43 -9.95 0.40
CA ILE A 114 -7.27 -9.95 -0.50
C ILE A 114 -7.20 -11.26 -1.28
N ASN A 115 -7.47 -12.40 -0.64
CA ASN A 115 -7.55 -13.69 -1.32
C ASN A 115 -8.64 -13.70 -2.40
N LYS A 116 -9.84 -13.15 -2.12
CA LYS A 116 -10.88 -13.01 -3.16
C LYS A 116 -10.42 -12.16 -4.36
N ILE A 117 -9.69 -11.07 -4.11
CA ILE A 117 -9.11 -10.24 -5.19
C ILE A 117 -8.07 -11.06 -5.97
N TYR A 118 -7.22 -11.79 -5.28
CA TYR A 118 -6.23 -12.67 -5.89
C TYR A 118 -6.88 -13.81 -6.69
N ASP A 119 -8.09 -14.26 -6.35
CA ASP A 119 -8.76 -15.32 -7.11
C ASP A 119 -9.52 -14.79 -8.34
N SER A 120 -9.93 -13.51 -8.34
CA SER A 120 -10.82 -12.96 -9.38
C SER A 120 -10.21 -11.89 -10.28
N GLU A 121 -9.12 -11.23 -9.87
CA GLU A 121 -8.59 -10.04 -10.55
C GLU A 121 -7.24 -10.32 -11.22
N LEU A 122 -7.25 -10.60 -12.53
CA LEU A 122 -6.04 -10.89 -13.31
C LEU A 122 -4.96 -9.83 -13.12
N SER A 123 -5.31 -8.55 -13.18
CA SER A 123 -4.33 -7.46 -13.05
C SER A 123 -3.57 -7.51 -11.72
N TYR A 124 -4.25 -7.90 -10.64
CA TYR A 124 -3.66 -8.07 -9.33
C TYR A 124 -2.75 -9.30 -9.28
N ILE A 125 -3.23 -10.45 -9.77
CA ILE A 125 -2.43 -11.69 -9.84
C ILE A 125 -1.14 -11.44 -10.64
N LEU A 126 -1.28 -10.85 -11.83
CA LEU A 126 -0.19 -10.63 -12.77
C LEU A 126 0.91 -9.76 -12.16
N ILE A 127 0.56 -8.56 -11.70
CA ILE A 127 1.56 -7.62 -11.18
C ILE A 127 2.19 -8.12 -9.87
N MET A 128 1.41 -8.75 -8.98
CA MET A 128 1.97 -9.30 -7.73
C MET A 128 2.92 -10.47 -8.00
N THR A 129 2.65 -11.29 -9.02
CA THR A 129 3.52 -12.39 -9.41
C THR A 129 4.76 -11.91 -10.15
N LEU A 130 4.65 -10.88 -11.00
CA LEU A 130 5.78 -10.30 -11.73
C LEU A 130 6.80 -9.59 -10.84
N ARG A 131 6.44 -9.26 -9.59
CA ARG A 131 7.41 -8.78 -8.60
C ARG A 131 8.53 -9.80 -8.38
N ASN A 132 8.19 -11.08 -8.20
CA ASN A 132 9.18 -12.12 -7.99
C ASN A 132 9.93 -12.41 -9.30
N PHE A 133 9.25 -12.34 -10.45
CA PHE A 133 9.90 -12.43 -11.75
C PHE A 133 11.03 -11.40 -11.92
N ALA A 134 10.76 -10.15 -11.55
CA ALA A 134 11.75 -9.08 -11.59
C ALA A 134 12.92 -9.29 -10.62
N LEU A 135 12.65 -9.79 -9.41
CA LEU A 135 13.73 -10.12 -8.46
C LEU A 135 14.68 -11.21 -8.96
N HIS A 136 14.20 -12.09 -9.83
CA HIS A 136 15.02 -13.14 -10.46
C HIS A 136 15.72 -12.66 -11.74
N GLY A 137 15.75 -11.34 -11.99
CA GLY A 137 16.52 -10.74 -13.08
C GLY A 137 15.79 -10.67 -14.42
N HIS A 138 14.47 -10.92 -14.45
CA HIS A 138 13.68 -10.85 -15.68
C HIS A 138 12.95 -9.52 -15.81
N ILE A 139 12.77 -9.06 -17.05
CA ILE A 139 12.11 -7.78 -17.32
C ILE A 139 10.60 -8.03 -17.52
N PRO A 140 9.71 -7.38 -16.74
CA PRO A 140 8.27 -7.69 -16.79
C PRO A 140 7.57 -7.31 -18.09
N LEU A 141 7.92 -6.17 -18.69
CA LEU A 141 7.30 -5.70 -19.92
C LEU A 141 8.02 -6.23 -21.15
N TYR A 142 7.21 -6.53 -22.16
CA TYR A 142 7.64 -6.81 -23.50
C TYR A 142 7.33 -5.60 -24.38
N PHE A 143 8.21 -5.31 -25.35
CA PHE A 143 8.00 -4.24 -26.32
C PHE A 143 8.05 -4.82 -27.73
N ASN A 144 6.94 -4.70 -28.45
CA ASN A 144 6.83 -5.16 -29.84
C ASN A 144 5.90 -4.25 -30.62
N GLN A 145 6.24 -3.98 -31.89
CA GLN A 145 5.44 -3.14 -32.79
C GLN A 145 5.00 -1.80 -32.16
N ASN A 146 5.91 -1.15 -31.42
CA ASN A 146 5.65 0.10 -30.69
C ASN A 146 4.55 0.02 -29.63
N ARG A 147 4.34 -1.16 -29.03
CA ARG A 147 3.40 -1.36 -27.93
C ARG A 147 4.05 -2.12 -26.79
N TYR A 148 3.68 -1.72 -25.57
CA TYR A 148 4.09 -2.40 -24.35
C TYR A 148 3.02 -3.38 -23.91
N SER A 149 3.43 -4.60 -23.57
CA SER A 149 2.54 -5.66 -23.11
C SER A 149 3.19 -6.53 -22.05
N PHE A 150 2.35 -7.27 -21.33
CA PHE A 150 2.79 -8.44 -20.59
C PHE A 150 2.63 -9.66 -21.50
N ASN A 151 3.74 -10.18 -22.00
CA ASN A 151 3.75 -11.36 -22.86
C ASN A 151 3.69 -12.64 -22.01
N LEU A 152 2.53 -13.29 -21.95
CA LEU A 152 2.34 -14.48 -21.11
C LEU A 152 3.17 -15.67 -21.57
N ASP A 153 3.49 -15.77 -22.87
CA ASP A 153 4.35 -16.83 -23.40
C ASP A 153 5.77 -16.72 -22.84
N TYR A 154 6.33 -15.51 -22.84
CA TYR A 154 7.62 -15.20 -22.24
C TYR A 154 7.59 -15.38 -20.73
N ILE A 155 6.59 -14.83 -20.05
CA ILE A 155 6.45 -14.90 -18.60
C ILE A 155 6.36 -16.35 -18.12
N LEU A 156 5.53 -17.17 -18.77
CA LEU A 156 5.38 -18.59 -18.41
C LEU A 156 6.66 -19.38 -18.67
N LYS A 157 7.30 -19.17 -19.84
CA LYS A 157 8.54 -19.87 -20.21
C LYS A 157 9.69 -19.56 -19.25
N GLU A 158 9.96 -18.29 -19.00
CA GLU A 158 11.01 -17.91 -18.04
C GLU A 158 10.59 -18.25 -16.61
N GLY A 159 9.27 -18.20 -16.33
CA GLY A 159 8.60 -18.65 -15.12
C GLY A 159 8.78 -20.12 -14.73
N GLU A 160 9.27 -20.97 -15.64
CA GLU A 160 9.63 -22.35 -15.31
C GLU A 160 10.92 -22.42 -14.47
N LYS A 161 11.80 -21.42 -14.61
CA LYS A 161 13.12 -21.38 -13.97
C LYS A 161 13.07 -20.93 -12.51
N PHE A 162 11.91 -20.49 -12.03
CA PHE A 162 11.71 -20.07 -10.64
C PHE A 162 10.28 -20.39 -10.16
N ASN A 163 10.09 -20.50 -8.85
CA ASN A 163 8.84 -21.01 -8.28
C ASN A 163 7.71 -19.96 -8.31
N PHE A 164 7.08 -19.73 -9.46
CA PHE A 164 5.71 -19.16 -9.45
C PHE A 164 4.80 -20.09 -8.63
N SER A 165 3.85 -19.49 -7.92
CA SER A 165 2.80 -20.27 -7.27
C SER A 165 2.03 -21.07 -8.31
N LYS A 166 1.60 -22.29 -7.92
CA LYS A 166 0.79 -23.16 -8.78
C LYS A 166 -0.44 -22.42 -9.32
N SER A 167 -1.12 -21.65 -8.46
CA SER A 167 -2.29 -20.85 -8.82
C SER A 167 -1.98 -19.77 -9.87
N SER A 168 -0.85 -19.08 -9.78
CA SER A 168 -0.46 -18.10 -10.81
C SER A 168 -0.14 -18.77 -12.15
N LYS A 169 0.57 -19.90 -12.13
CA LYS A 169 0.87 -20.66 -13.36
C LYS A 169 -0.42 -21.11 -14.05
N GLU A 170 -1.38 -21.65 -13.29
CA GLU A 170 -2.68 -22.09 -13.80
C GLU A 170 -3.48 -20.92 -14.38
N ALA A 171 -3.57 -19.79 -13.66
CA ALA A 171 -4.27 -18.60 -14.13
C ALA A 171 -3.68 -18.06 -15.44
N PHE A 172 -2.36 -17.90 -15.52
CA PHE A 172 -1.70 -17.39 -16.72
C PHE A 172 -1.77 -18.36 -17.90
N THR A 173 -1.66 -19.66 -17.63
CA THR A 173 -1.80 -20.71 -18.66
C THR A 173 -3.20 -20.68 -19.26
N LYS A 174 -4.23 -20.64 -18.40
CA LYS A 174 -5.63 -20.55 -18.84
C LYS A 174 -5.86 -19.33 -19.75
N ILE A 175 -5.40 -18.15 -19.34
CA ILE A 175 -5.60 -16.92 -20.11
C ILE A 175 -4.82 -16.94 -21.42
N ARG A 176 -3.57 -17.45 -21.40
CA ARG A 176 -2.78 -17.63 -22.62
C ARG A 176 -3.52 -18.52 -23.63
N ASP A 177 -4.03 -19.65 -23.15
CA ASP A 177 -4.71 -20.63 -24.00
C ASP A 177 -6.05 -20.08 -24.52
N GLU A 178 -6.79 -19.33 -23.70
CA GLU A 178 -8.00 -18.59 -24.13
C GLU A 178 -7.69 -17.57 -25.23
N ILE A 179 -6.63 -16.75 -25.08
CA ILE A 179 -6.24 -15.76 -26.09
C ILE A 179 -5.84 -16.45 -27.40
N ARG A 180 -5.00 -17.49 -27.32
CA ARG A 180 -4.57 -18.25 -28.49
C ARG A 180 -5.74 -18.91 -29.21
N HIS A 181 -6.69 -19.50 -28.46
CA HIS A 181 -7.85 -20.14 -29.04
C HIS A 181 -8.80 -19.13 -29.70
N MET A 182 -9.07 -17.99 -29.06
CA MET A 182 -10.01 -17.00 -29.59
C MET A 182 -9.45 -16.15 -30.73
N TYR A 183 -8.16 -15.82 -30.68
CA TYR A 183 -7.55 -14.82 -31.57
C TYR A 183 -6.43 -15.38 -32.46
N GLY A 184 -5.93 -16.59 -32.19
CA GLY A 184 -4.85 -17.21 -32.97
C GLY A 184 -3.48 -16.54 -32.83
N ASP A 185 -3.30 -15.70 -31.80
CA ASP A 185 -2.13 -14.82 -31.66
C ASP A 185 -1.38 -15.06 -30.32
N ILE A 186 -0.21 -14.44 -30.20
CA ILE A 186 0.62 -14.39 -28.99
C ILE A 186 -0.18 -13.77 -27.84
N ALA A 187 -0.06 -14.35 -26.65
CA ALA A 187 -0.83 -13.94 -25.48
C ALA A 187 -0.26 -12.68 -24.82
N ASN A 188 -0.46 -11.54 -25.48
CA ASN A 188 -0.09 -10.22 -24.98
C ASN A 188 -1.23 -9.59 -24.21
N ILE A 189 -0.99 -9.31 -22.93
CA ILE A 189 -1.92 -8.55 -22.09
C ILE A 189 -1.54 -7.07 -22.13
N ALA A 190 -2.54 -6.22 -22.35
CA ALA A 190 -2.40 -4.77 -22.40
C ALA A 190 -1.78 -4.21 -21.11
N PHE A 191 -0.77 -3.35 -21.21
CA PHE A 191 -0.06 -2.80 -20.04
C PHE A 191 -0.91 -1.77 -19.29
N THR A 192 -1.40 -0.76 -20.01
CA THR A 192 -2.02 0.44 -19.46
C THR A 192 -3.29 0.09 -18.69
N THR A 193 -4.17 -0.71 -19.30
CA THR A 193 -5.42 -1.15 -18.66
C THR A 193 -5.16 -2.01 -17.44
N THR A 194 -4.21 -2.95 -17.53
CA THR A 194 -3.78 -3.80 -16.41
C THR A 194 -3.26 -2.96 -15.25
N LEU A 195 -2.41 -1.97 -15.52
CA LEU A 195 -1.89 -1.05 -14.51
C LEU A 195 -3.03 -0.29 -13.81
N MET A 196 -4.05 0.15 -14.56
CA MET A 196 -5.20 0.89 -14.01
C MET A 196 -6.14 -0.02 -13.21
N ASP A 197 -6.30 -1.27 -13.62
CA ASP A 197 -7.04 -2.30 -12.90
C ASP A 197 -6.33 -2.65 -11.58
N PHE A 198 -5.01 -2.83 -11.62
CA PHE A 198 -4.20 -3.07 -10.45
C PHE A 198 -4.26 -1.92 -9.44
N HIS A 199 -4.06 -0.68 -9.89
CA HIS A 199 -4.09 0.49 -9.01
C HIS A 199 -5.44 0.61 -8.28
N LEU A 200 -6.54 0.39 -9.00
CA LEU A 200 -7.88 0.40 -8.41
C LEU A 200 -8.03 -0.68 -7.33
N ASN A 201 -7.52 -1.88 -7.58
CA ASN A 201 -7.55 -2.98 -6.62
C ASN A 201 -6.73 -2.68 -5.36
N LEU A 202 -5.56 -2.04 -5.50
CA LEU A 202 -4.75 -1.61 -4.35
C LEU A 202 -5.43 -0.51 -3.53
N LEU A 203 -6.05 0.48 -4.18
CA LEU A 203 -6.85 1.50 -3.49
C LEU A 203 -8.03 0.88 -2.74
N LYS A 204 -8.69 -0.11 -3.34
CA LYS A 204 -9.78 -0.86 -2.70
C LYS A 204 -9.29 -1.60 -1.45
N ILE A 205 -8.16 -2.30 -1.53
CA ILE A 205 -7.56 -3.00 -0.38
C ILE A 205 -7.23 -2.02 0.73
N TYR A 206 -6.58 -0.90 0.39
CA TYR A 206 -6.20 0.13 1.37
C TYR A 206 -7.42 0.77 2.04
N TYR A 207 -8.48 1.08 1.29
CA TYR A 207 -9.71 1.60 1.88
C TYR A 207 -10.42 0.56 2.75
N GLN A 208 -10.49 -0.70 2.31
CA GLN A 208 -11.11 -1.76 3.10
C GLN A 208 -10.39 -2.00 4.43
N PHE A 209 -9.06 -1.90 4.46
CA PHE A 209 -8.29 -1.98 5.71
C PHE A 209 -8.84 -1.04 6.79
N TYR A 210 -9.15 0.22 6.45
CA TYR A 210 -9.74 1.16 7.39
C TYR A 210 -11.15 0.77 7.81
N ILE A 211 -11.99 0.28 6.89
CA ILE A 211 -13.35 -0.18 7.20
C ILE A 211 -13.31 -1.33 8.21
N GLU A 212 -12.49 -2.34 7.97
CA GLU A 212 -12.45 -3.55 8.80
C GLU A 212 -11.87 -3.27 10.21
N ASN A 213 -10.95 -2.31 10.31
CA ASN A 213 -10.30 -1.96 11.57
C ASN A 213 -10.95 -0.78 12.30
N GLN A 214 -11.97 -0.13 11.72
CA GLN A 214 -12.56 1.10 12.24
C GLN A 214 -13.07 0.96 13.68
N ALA A 215 -13.99 0.02 13.92
CA ALA A 215 -14.66 -0.09 15.22
C ALA A 215 -13.67 -0.40 16.35
N LEU A 216 -12.71 -1.30 16.10
CA LEU A 216 -11.69 -1.70 17.07
C LEU A 216 -10.73 -0.54 17.37
N LEU A 217 -10.20 0.12 16.34
CA LEU A 217 -9.22 1.20 16.51
C LEU A 217 -9.83 2.47 17.09
N GLU A 218 -11.03 2.87 16.67
CA GLU A 218 -11.71 4.02 17.24
C GLU A 218 -11.99 3.82 18.73
N SER A 219 -12.47 2.62 19.11
CA SER A 219 -12.72 2.26 20.51
C SER A 219 -11.43 2.26 21.32
N PHE A 220 -10.39 1.59 20.80
CA PHE A 220 -9.09 1.49 21.45
C PHE A 220 -8.45 2.87 21.67
N PHE A 221 -8.33 3.68 20.62
CA PHE A 221 -7.76 5.03 20.70
C PHE A 221 -8.57 5.93 21.64
N LYS A 222 -9.90 5.90 21.57
CA LYS A 222 -10.74 6.69 22.47
C LYS A 222 -10.53 6.29 23.93
N SER A 223 -10.41 4.98 24.22
CA SER A 223 -10.17 4.49 25.58
C SER A 223 -8.84 4.98 26.15
N VAL A 224 -7.77 4.96 25.35
CA VAL A 224 -6.43 5.40 25.77
C VAL A 224 -6.39 6.93 25.90
N GLU A 225 -6.95 7.66 24.93
CA GLU A 225 -7.03 9.13 24.94
C GLU A 225 -7.77 9.64 26.18
N LEU A 226 -8.87 9.00 26.59
CA LEU A 226 -9.59 9.36 27.82
C LEU A 226 -8.75 9.15 29.08
N LYS A 227 -7.92 8.10 29.12
CA LYS A 227 -6.99 7.86 30.23
C LYS A 227 -5.91 8.94 30.28
N LEU A 228 -5.28 9.25 29.15
CA LEU A 228 -4.26 10.29 29.05
C LEU A 228 -4.81 11.70 29.36
N GLN A 229 -6.08 11.96 29.04
CA GLN A 229 -6.74 13.22 29.38
C GLN A 229 -6.91 13.46 30.89
N LYS A 230 -6.87 12.42 31.73
CA LYS A 230 -6.88 12.61 33.19
C LYS A 230 -5.61 13.33 33.66
N GLU A 231 -4.52 13.16 32.93
CA GLU A 231 -3.22 13.78 33.18
C GLU A 231 -3.08 15.15 32.48
N LYS A 232 -4.18 15.75 31.99
CA LYS A 232 -4.14 16.98 31.18
C LYS A 232 -3.38 18.14 31.85
N ARG A 233 -3.37 18.20 33.18
CA ARG A 233 -2.65 19.23 33.95
C ARG A 233 -1.13 19.14 33.82
N LYS A 234 -0.61 17.96 33.48
CA LYS A 234 0.82 17.68 33.27
C LYS A 234 1.25 17.82 31.80
N ILE A 235 0.33 18.17 30.89
CA ILE A 235 0.66 18.39 29.48
C ILE A 235 1.37 19.74 29.34
N LYS A 236 2.56 19.73 28.76
CA LYS A 236 3.34 20.94 28.42
C LYS A 236 3.66 20.95 26.95
N ASN A 237 3.42 22.08 26.28
CA ASN A 237 3.66 22.24 24.83
C ASN A 237 3.02 21.13 23.97
N GLY A 238 1.85 20.62 24.38
CA GLY A 238 1.16 19.52 23.70
C GLY A 238 1.82 18.15 23.89
N GLN A 239 2.76 18.00 24.81
CA GLN A 239 3.43 16.75 25.13
C GLN A 239 3.15 16.32 26.57
N LEU A 240 3.11 15.02 26.79
CA LEU A 240 3.04 14.39 28.10
C LEU A 240 4.28 13.53 28.30
N ILE A 241 4.95 13.66 29.44
CA ILE A 241 6.13 12.86 29.78
C ILE A 241 5.70 11.74 30.71
N ILE A 242 5.93 10.50 30.29
CA ILE A 242 5.48 9.30 31.00
C ILE A 242 6.70 8.41 31.25
N GLU A 243 6.78 7.84 32.44
CA GLU A 243 7.74 6.77 32.74
C GLU A 243 7.15 5.41 32.34
N ILE A 244 7.90 4.66 31.52
CA ILE A 244 7.57 3.31 31.07
C ILE A 244 8.84 2.47 31.27
N ASP A 245 8.76 1.40 32.05
CA ASP A 245 9.84 0.46 32.35
C ASP A 245 11.14 1.16 32.84
N GLY A 246 10.99 2.28 33.56
CA GLY A 246 12.11 3.09 34.06
C GLY A 246 12.70 4.06 33.04
N GLU A 247 12.16 4.13 31.82
CA GLU A 247 12.55 5.08 30.78
C GLU A 247 11.51 6.20 30.63
N LEU A 248 11.99 7.42 30.36
CA LEU A 248 11.12 8.57 30.11
C LEU A 248 10.75 8.65 28.62
N HIS A 249 9.45 8.69 28.33
CA HIS A 249 8.91 8.84 26.99
C HIS A 249 8.09 10.13 26.87
N SER A 250 8.26 10.84 25.76
CA SER A 250 7.41 11.98 25.40
C SER A 250 6.31 11.52 24.44
N ILE A 251 5.07 11.82 24.77
CA ILE A 251 3.90 11.51 23.95
C ILE A 251 3.27 12.80 23.48
N ILE A 252 3.21 12.98 22.16
CA ILE A 252 2.49 14.10 21.55
C ILE A 252 0.99 13.85 21.69
N MET A 253 0.32 14.74 22.42
CA MET A 253 -1.10 14.72 22.71
C MET A 253 -1.89 15.18 21.49
N CYS A 254 -2.01 14.28 20.50
CA CYS A 254 -2.85 14.44 19.32
C CYS A 254 -3.93 13.36 19.31
N SER A 255 -5.13 13.70 18.81
CA SER A 255 -6.20 12.70 18.71
C SER A 255 -5.88 11.74 17.56
N LYS A 256 -5.51 10.51 17.93
CA LYS A 256 -5.32 9.38 17.03
C LYS A 256 -6.64 8.93 16.42
N THR A 257 -7.76 9.08 17.13
CA THR A 257 -9.09 8.90 16.52
C THR A 257 -9.33 9.89 15.37
N LYS A 258 -9.00 11.17 15.54
CA LYS A 258 -9.11 12.16 14.45
C LYS A 258 -8.15 11.85 13.30
N LEU A 259 -6.90 11.49 13.60
CA LEU A 259 -5.92 11.08 12.60
C LEU A 259 -6.43 9.88 11.79
N PHE A 260 -6.89 8.83 12.46
CA PHE A 260 -7.44 7.64 11.82
C PHE A 260 -8.59 7.97 10.87
N LYS A 261 -9.54 8.82 11.30
CA LYS A 261 -10.65 9.29 10.46
C LYS A 261 -10.17 10.07 9.24
N LYS A 262 -9.15 10.91 9.39
CA LYS A 262 -8.53 11.62 8.26
C LYS A 262 -7.94 10.65 7.24
N LEU A 263 -7.17 9.67 7.69
CA LEU A 263 -6.55 8.65 6.83
C LEU A 263 -7.61 7.80 6.10
N MET A 264 -8.64 7.37 6.82
CA MET A 264 -9.77 6.65 6.23
C MET A 264 -10.49 7.48 5.15
N GLN A 265 -10.71 8.78 5.40
CA GLN A 265 -11.34 9.67 4.45
C GLN A 265 -10.48 9.88 3.21
N GLU A 266 -9.16 10.03 3.37
CA GLU A 266 -8.21 10.09 2.25
C GLU A 266 -8.27 8.81 1.40
N ALA A 267 -8.19 7.63 2.03
CA ALA A 267 -8.30 6.34 1.34
C ALA A 267 -9.62 6.22 0.56
N LYS A 268 -10.72 6.67 1.16
CA LYS A 268 -12.05 6.71 0.53
C LYS A 268 -12.07 7.60 -0.71
N ILE A 269 -11.61 8.84 -0.58
CA ILE A 269 -11.57 9.83 -1.68
C ILE A 269 -10.77 9.25 -2.84
N ASN A 270 -9.54 8.80 -2.57
CA ASN A 270 -8.65 8.27 -3.60
C ASN A 270 -9.28 7.07 -4.34
N PHE A 271 -9.92 6.15 -3.62
CA PHE A 271 -10.61 5.01 -4.24
C PHE A 271 -11.79 5.44 -5.14
N TYR A 272 -12.71 6.26 -4.63
CA TYR A 272 -13.91 6.61 -5.39
C TYR A 272 -13.62 7.58 -6.55
N ASP A 273 -12.69 8.51 -6.38
CA ASP A 273 -12.31 9.44 -7.44
C ASP A 273 -11.63 8.70 -8.58
N PHE A 274 -10.67 7.82 -8.28
CA PHE A 274 -10.01 7.01 -9.30
C PHE A 274 -11.00 6.07 -10.00
N LYS A 275 -11.90 5.43 -9.25
CA LYS A 275 -12.98 4.60 -9.81
C LYS A 275 -13.86 5.39 -10.78
N LYS A 276 -14.23 6.63 -10.44
CA LYS A 276 -15.05 7.51 -11.28
C LYS A 276 -14.30 7.93 -12.55
N GLN A 277 -13.04 8.34 -12.43
CA GLN A 277 -12.20 8.73 -13.58
C GLN A 277 -12.07 7.58 -14.60
N LYS A 278 -11.86 6.36 -14.09
CA LYS A 278 -11.78 5.16 -14.92
C LYS A 278 -13.09 4.77 -15.60
N LEU A 279 -14.24 4.98 -14.95
CA LEU A 279 -15.55 4.77 -15.57
C LEU A 279 -15.85 5.81 -16.66
N LYS A 280 -15.44 7.07 -16.44
CA LYS A 280 -15.61 8.15 -17.43
C LYS A 280 -14.78 7.90 -18.69
N SER A 281 -13.51 7.54 -18.53
CA SER A 281 -12.63 7.21 -19.67
C SER A 281 -13.07 5.98 -20.48
N ARG A 282 -13.84 5.05 -19.89
CA ARG A 282 -14.48 3.95 -20.62
C ARG A 282 -15.70 4.38 -21.43
N ARG A 283 -16.45 5.40 -20.97
CA ARG A 283 -17.66 5.91 -21.65
C ARG A 283 -17.36 6.84 -22.81
N GLU A 284 -16.25 7.58 -22.75
CA GLU A 284 -15.82 8.49 -23.83
C GLU A 284 -15.18 7.75 -25.02
N LYS A 285 -15.06 6.41 -24.94
CA LYS A 285 -14.40 5.55 -25.94
C LYS A 285 -15.32 4.52 -26.59
N ASN A 286 -16.59 4.49 -26.19
CA ASN A 286 -17.68 3.70 -26.80
C ASN A 286 -18.65 4.67 -27.49
#